data_AF-A0A1F6LUB9-F1
#
_entry.id   AF-A0A1F6LUB9-F1
#
_cell.length_a   1.000
_cell.length_b   1.000
_cell.length_c   1.000
_cell.angle_alpha   90.00
_cell.angle_beta   90.00
_cell.angle_gamma   90.00
#
_symmetry.space_group_name_H-M   'P 1'
#
loop_
_entity.id
_entity.type
_entity.pdbx_description
1 polymer ?
#
loop_
_entity_poly.entity_id
_entity_poly.type
_entity_poly.pdbx_seq_one_letter_code
_entity_poly.pdbx_strand_id
1 'polypeptide(L)' 'MTMEYRAVVLKKGGWWVGWLMDIPGVNAQERTKEKLVESLKIGAQDLLALNAQPPKGALIEKIAV' A
#
# COMPACT_ATOMS: atom_id res chain seq x y z
N MET A 1 -9.51 -3.60 -19.97
CA MET A 1 -9.32 -4.68 -18.98
C MET A 1 -9.00 -4.03 -17.64
N THR A 2 -9.74 -4.38 -16.60
CA THR A 2 -9.40 -4.04 -15.21
C THR A 2 -8.38 -5.06 -14.71
N MET A 3 -7.25 -4.61 -14.20
CA MET A 3 -6.30 -5.49 -13.51
C MET A 3 -6.82 -5.75 -12.09
N GLU A 4 -6.85 -7.02 -11.71
CA GLU A 4 -7.24 -7.46 -10.36
C GLU A 4 -6.02 -8.01 -9.63
N TYR A 5 -5.85 -7.61 -8.38
CA TYR A 5 -4.77 -8.08 -7.51
C TYR A 5 -5.35 -8.71 -6.26
N ARG A 6 -4.69 -9.76 -5.78
CA ARG A 6 -5.01 -10.48 -4.57
C ARG A 6 -4.44 -9.73 -3.37
N ALA A 7 -5.31 -9.41 -2.41
CA ALA A 7 -4.92 -8.75 -1.17
C ALA A 7 -5.15 -9.69 0.03
N VAL A 8 -4.21 -9.69 0.97
CA VAL A 8 -4.49 -10.16 2.33
C VAL A 8 -5.19 -9.03 3.07
N VAL A 9 -6.28 -9.34 3.78
CA VAL A 9 -7.08 -8.38 4.55
C VAL A 9 -7.39 -8.97 5.92
N LEU A 10 -6.89 -8.33 6.98
CA LEU A 10 -6.95 -8.82 8.36
C LEU A 10 -7.46 -7.72 9.28
N LYS A 11 -8.26 -8.07 10.29
CA LYS A 11 -8.66 -7.14 11.35
C LYS A 11 -7.93 -7.49 12.65
N LYS A 12 -7.10 -6.57 13.17
CA LYS A 12 -6.31 -6.76 14.40
C LYS A 12 -6.32 -5.49 15.24
N GLY A 13 -6.64 -5.62 16.54
CA GLY A 13 -6.56 -4.50 17.49
C GLY A 13 -7.39 -3.26 17.09
N GLY A 14 -8.55 -3.45 16.46
CA GLY A 14 -9.39 -2.35 15.98
C GLY A 14 -8.90 -1.68 14.69
N TRP A 15 -7.93 -2.26 14.01
CA TRP A 15 -7.45 -1.83 12.71
C TRP A 15 -7.66 -2.90 11.65
N TRP A 16 -7.82 -2.47 10.41
CA TRP A 16 -7.68 -3.29 9.22
C TRP A 16 -6.25 -3.14 8.70
N VAL A 17 -5.59 -4.26 8.44
CA VAL A 17 -4.22 -4.32 7.90
C VAL A 17 -4.26 -5.19 6.65
N GLY A 18 -3.53 -4.79 5.62
CA GLY A 18 -3.46 -5.58 4.40
C GLY A 18 -2.25 -5.27 3.55
N TRP A 19 -2.01 -6.16 2.58
CA TRP A 19 -0.95 -6.04 1.58
C TRP A 19 -1.34 -6.81 0.31
N LEU A 20 -0.79 -6.40 -0.82
CA LEU A 20 -0.99 -7.11 -2.09
C LEU A 20 -0.01 -8.27 -2.21
N MET A 21 -0.53 -9.46 -2.54
CA MET A 21 0.27 -10.66 -2.79
C MET A 21 1.00 -10.60 -4.13
N ASP A 22 0.39 -9.93 -5.11
CA ASP A 22 0.91 -9.84 -6.47
C ASP A 22 1.88 -8.68 -6.66
N ILE A 23 1.92 -7.73 -5.71
CA ILE A 23 2.78 -6.55 -5.75
C ILE A 23 3.49 -6.38 -4.40
N PRO A 24 4.70 -6.97 -4.25
CA PRO A 24 5.49 -6.82 -3.03
C PRO A 24 5.73 -5.35 -2.67
N GLY A 25 5.62 -5.02 -1.40
CA GLY A 25 5.83 -3.66 -0.88
C GLY A 25 4.56 -2.81 -0.79
N VAL A 26 3.47 -3.15 -1.49
CA VAL A 26 2.18 -2.45 -1.33
C VAL A 26 1.46 -2.98 -0.10
N ASN A 27 1.40 -2.16 0.94
CA ASN A 27 0.75 -2.46 2.21
C ASN A 27 0.07 -1.22 2.77
N ALA A 28 -0.95 -1.42 3.61
CA ALA A 28 -1.67 -0.34 4.26
C ALA A 28 -2.32 -0.80 5.57
N GLN A 29 -2.65 0.17 6.42
CA GLN A 29 -3.40 -0.03 7.66
C GLN A 29 -4.41 1.10 7.85
N GLU A 30 -5.67 0.75 8.10
CA GLU A 30 -6.79 1.69 8.15
C GLU A 30 -7.84 1.34 9.21
N ARG A 31 -8.72 2.29 9.53
CA ARG A 31 -9.79 2.08 10.53
C ARG A 31 -10.98 1.28 10.00
N THR A 32 -11.21 1.29 8.68
CA THR A 32 -12.27 0.52 8.03
C THR A 32 -11.72 -0.33 6.89
N LYS A 33 -12.46 -1.37 6.49
CA LYS A 33 -12.05 -2.26 5.41
C LYS A 33 -12.05 -1.54 4.07
N GLU A 34 -13.03 -0.66 3.87
CA GLU A 34 -13.22 0.12 2.66
C GLU A 34 -12.04 1.07 2.45
N LYS A 35 -11.61 1.75 3.53
CA LYS A 35 -10.41 2.58 3.50
C LYS A 35 -9.16 1.77 3.26
N LEU A 36 -9.03 0.60 3.87
CA LEU A 36 -7.89 -0.29 3.59
C LEU A 36 -7.79 -0.61 2.09
N VAL A 37 -8.89 -0.99 1.46
CA VAL A 37 -8.92 -1.32 0.03
C VAL A 37 -8.60 -0.10 -0.84
N GLU A 38 -9.11 1.09 -0.48
CA GLU A 38 -8.77 2.35 -1.15
C GLU A 38 -7.27 2.64 -1.07
N SER A 39 -6.67 2.56 0.12
CA SER A 39 -5.24 2.80 0.33
C SER A 39 -4.35 1.78 -0.39
N LEU A 40 -4.73 0.49 -0.41
CA LEU A 40 -4.03 -0.54 -1.20
C LEU A 40 -4.09 -0.26 -2.70
N LYS A 41 -5.22 0.24 -3.21
CA LYS A 41 -5.36 0.61 -4.61
C LYS A 41 -4.46 1.80 -4.97
N ILE A 42 -4.45 2.83 -4.13
CA ILE A 42 -3.58 4.01 -4.32
C ILE A 42 -2.11 3.57 -4.29
N GLY A 43 -1.70 2.80 -3.27
CA GLY A 43 -0.32 2.32 -3.18
C GLY A 43 0.11 1.44 -4.36
N ALA A 44 -0.81 0.64 -4.91
CA ALA A 44 -0.55 -0.11 -6.14
C ALA A 44 -0.37 0.80 -7.36
N GLN A 45 -1.22 1.81 -7.51
CA GLN A 45 -1.11 2.79 -8.60
C GLN A 45 0.20 3.56 -8.50
N ASP A 46 0.57 4.01 -7.30
CA ASP A 46 1.82 4.72 -7.05
C ASP A 46 3.03 3.85 -7.36
N LEU A 47 3.04 2.58 -6.92
CA LEU A 47 4.15 1.68 -7.21
C LEU A 47 4.26 1.35 -8.71
N LEU A 48 3.13 1.14 -9.39
CA LEU A 48 3.11 0.89 -10.84
C LEU A 48 3.51 2.13 -11.66
N ALA A 49 3.33 3.33 -11.11
CA ALA A 49 3.76 4.60 -11.68
C ALA A 49 5.13 5.07 -11.17
N LEU A 50 5.77 4.30 -10.28
CA LEU A 50 7.00 4.73 -9.60
C LEU A 50 8.14 4.83 -10.62
N ASN A 51 8.61 6.05 -10.81
CA ASN A 51 9.93 6.30 -11.37
C ASN A 51 10.95 6.20 -10.24
N ALA A 52 12.20 5.82 -10.53
CA ALA A 52 13.28 5.67 -9.52
C ALA A 52 13.60 6.96 -8.72
N GLN A 53 12.86 8.06 -8.93
CA GLN A 53 12.98 9.31 -8.22
C GLN A 53 11.78 9.54 -7.28
N PRO A 54 12.03 9.93 -6.02
CA PRO A 54 10.97 10.23 -5.07
C PRO A 54 10.22 11.53 -5.44
N PRO A 55 9.01 11.75 -4.88
CA PRO A 55 8.27 12.99 -5.05
C PRO A 55 9.09 14.22 -4.64
N LYS A 56 8.85 15.35 -5.33
CA LYS A 56 9.52 16.61 -5.03
C LYS A 56 9.26 17.03 -3.58
N GLY A 57 10.32 17.29 -2.82
CA GLY A 57 10.24 17.69 -1.41
C GLY A 57 10.15 16.54 -0.42
N ALA A 58 10.21 15.27 -0.87
CA ALA A 58 10.32 14.14 0.03
C ALA A 58 11.63 14.17 0.83
N LEU A 59 11.55 13.87 2.11
CA LEU A 59 12.71 13.60 2.97
C LEU A 59 13.07 12.12 2.85
N ILE A 60 14.36 11.84 2.63
CA ILE A 60 14.89 10.48 2.56
C ILE A 60 15.75 10.25 3.78
N GLU A 61 15.28 9.42 4.70
CA GLU A 61 15.99 9.08 5.94
C GLU A 61 16.55 7.65 5.87
N LYS A 62 17.74 7.44 6.42
CA LYS A 62 18.34 6.10 6.53
C LYS A 62 17.84 5.44 7.82
N ILE A 63 17.03 4.41 7.69
CA ILE A 63 16.52 3.63 8.82
C ILE A 63 17.26 2.30 8.88
N ALA A 64 17.86 1.99 10.03
CA ALA A 64 18.38 0.66 10.34
C ALA A 64 17.28 -0.15 11.04
N VAL A 65 17.11 -1.39 10.59
CA VAL A 65 16.16 -2.38 11.12
C VAL A 65 16.89 -3.49 11.85
#